data_AF-A0A7V0T7A7-F1
#
_entry.id   AF-A0A7V0T7A7-F1
#
_cell.length_a   1.000
_cell.length_b   1.000
_cell.length_c   1.000
_cell.angle_alpha   90.00
_cell.angle_beta   90.00
_cell.angle_gamma   90.00
#
_symmetry.space_group_name_H-M   'P 1'
#
loop_
_entity.id
_entity.type
_entity.pdbx_description
1 polymer ?
#
loop_
_entity_poly.entity_id
_entity_poly.type
_entity_poly.pdbx_seq_one_letter_code
_entity_poly.pdbx_strand_id
1 'polypeptide(L)'
;MKRISAVVFALAVVGAMLSCAQSHYVRPDEVTEWDASYTDTDLRMLAEEMVQSLSGASVPAGEGERPVLAFLRIGNRTSQHIDTEGIADKIMVALVRIGRFDVVDRKVLEQQARELALVDLQRIDVEGAVRLGGVIGADHFLVGDLYSIEKAKASRELKYYNLTMRLVDVKTSRIIWAEEKEIKKSGTRSWFD
;
A
#
# COMPACT_ATOMS: atom_id res chain seq x y z
N MET A 1 29.26 -3.40 57.95
CA MET A 1 28.75 -2.23 57.22
C MET A 1 28.94 -2.30 55.70
N LYS A 2 30.15 -2.59 55.17
CA LYS A 2 30.40 -2.66 53.71
C LYS A 2 29.58 -3.74 52.95
N ARG A 3 29.32 -4.90 53.57
CA ARG A 3 28.54 -6.00 52.96
C ARG A 3 27.03 -5.73 52.87
N ILE A 4 26.47 -4.95 53.80
CA ILE A 4 25.04 -4.59 53.82
C ILE A 4 24.75 -3.53 52.73
N SER A 5 25.67 -2.59 52.53
CA SER A 5 25.58 -1.58 51.47
C SER A 5 25.65 -2.20 50.06
N ALA A 6 26.45 -3.26 49.87
CA ALA A 6 26.52 -3.99 48.60
C ALA A 6 25.24 -4.77 48.28
N VAL A 7 24.57 -5.35 49.28
CA VAL A 7 23.31 -6.09 49.10
C VAL A 7 22.14 -5.15 48.79
N VAL A 8 22.07 -3.98 49.43
CA VAL A 8 21.06 -2.96 49.14
C VAL A 8 21.23 -2.39 47.73
N PHE A 9 22.49 -2.16 47.30
CA PHE A 9 22.77 -1.73 45.93
C PHE A 9 22.42 -2.82 44.90
N ALA A 10 22.72 -4.09 45.18
CA ALA A 10 22.34 -5.20 44.31
C ALA A 10 20.81 -5.38 44.20
N LEU A 11 20.05 -5.22 45.30
CA LEU A 11 18.59 -5.27 45.27
C LEU A 11 17.98 -4.10 44.48
N ALA A 12 18.58 -2.90 44.57
CA ALA A 12 18.15 -1.73 43.82
C ALA A 12 18.38 -1.88 42.30
N VAL A 13 19.49 -2.51 41.90
CA VAL A 13 19.79 -2.81 40.50
C VAL A 13 18.87 -3.90 39.93
N VAL A 14 18.51 -4.91 40.73
CA VAL A 14 17.55 -5.96 40.30
C VAL A 14 16.11 -5.42 40.22
N GLY A 15 15.72 -4.52 41.13
CA GLY A 15 14.40 -3.86 41.08
C GLY A 15 14.19 -2.96 39.86
N ALA A 16 15.27 -2.39 39.31
CA ALA A 16 15.23 -1.55 38.12
C ALA A 16 15.04 -2.34 36.80
N MET A 17 15.20 -3.67 36.83
CA MET A 17 15.06 -4.53 35.63
C MET A 17 13.65 -5.14 35.47
N LEU A 18 12.70 -4.79 36.35
CA LEU A 18 11.30 -5.22 36.27
C LEU A 18 10.40 -4.14 35.61
N SER A 19 10.90 -3.49 34.55
CA SER A 19 10.04 -2.66 33.71
C SER A 19 9.10 -3.60 32.94
N CYS A 20 7.85 -3.69 33.39
CA CYS A 20 6.82 -4.45 32.72
C CYS A 20 6.51 -3.75 31.40
N ALA A 21 6.71 -4.43 30.27
CA ALA A 21 6.33 -3.89 28.97
C ALA A 21 4.81 -3.67 28.93
N GLN A 22 4.38 -2.40 28.99
CA GLN A 22 2.97 -2.03 28.90
C GLN A 22 2.65 -1.64 27.45
N SER A 23 1.71 -2.34 26.83
CA SER A 23 1.13 -1.97 25.55
C SER A 23 -0.01 -0.97 25.76
N HIS A 24 -0.09 0.08 24.94
CA HIS A 24 -1.21 1.02 24.91
C HIS A 24 -1.70 1.20 23.47
N TYR A 25 -2.97 1.56 23.32
CA TYR A 25 -3.52 1.93 22.02
C TYR A 25 -3.04 3.32 21.62
N VAL A 26 -2.62 3.45 20.36
CA VAL A 26 -2.32 4.72 19.70
C VAL A 26 -3.39 4.95 18.63
N ARG A 27 -3.70 6.21 18.32
CA ARG A 27 -4.73 6.50 17.32
C ARG A 27 -4.21 6.22 15.91
N PRO A 28 -4.99 5.60 15.01
CA PRO A 28 -4.55 5.31 13.63
C PRO A 28 -4.32 6.53 12.73
N ASP A 29 -4.79 7.73 13.13
CA ASP A 29 -4.59 8.98 12.39
C ASP A 29 -3.32 9.74 12.80
N GLU A 30 -2.65 9.28 13.86
CA GLU A 30 -1.38 9.86 14.31
C GLU A 30 -0.26 9.53 13.32
N VAL A 31 0.64 10.49 13.09
CA VAL A 31 1.74 10.34 12.13
C VAL A 31 2.84 9.47 12.74
N THR A 32 3.18 8.37 12.06
CA THR A 32 4.27 7.48 12.46
C THR A 32 5.62 7.98 11.91
N GLU A 33 6.47 8.53 12.78
CA GLU A 33 7.78 9.12 12.43
C GLU A 33 8.97 8.42 13.14
N TRP A 34 9.06 7.10 13.07
CA TRP A 34 10.15 6.36 13.74
C TRP A 34 11.46 6.38 12.96
N ASP A 35 11.40 6.05 11.66
CA ASP A 35 12.54 6.01 10.75
C ASP A 35 12.11 6.40 9.32
N ALA A 36 12.99 6.21 8.32
CA ALA A 36 12.63 6.47 6.93
C ALA A 36 11.84 5.32 6.26
N SER A 37 11.65 4.19 6.95
CA SER A 37 10.97 3.00 6.41
C SER A 37 9.48 3.25 6.17
N TYR A 38 8.85 2.40 5.37
CA TYR A 38 7.45 2.56 5.00
C TYR A 38 6.53 2.38 6.22
N THR A 39 5.55 3.27 6.41
CA THR A 39 4.62 3.25 7.55
C THR A 39 3.15 3.19 7.13
N ASP A 40 2.28 2.98 8.12
CA ASP A 40 0.82 3.07 7.99
C ASP A 40 0.36 4.48 7.53
N THR A 41 1.08 5.52 7.95
CA THR A 41 0.84 6.89 7.50
C THR A 41 1.14 7.03 6.01
N ASP A 42 2.22 6.42 5.52
CA ASP A 42 2.56 6.42 4.10
C ASP A 42 1.49 5.69 3.28
N LEU A 43 1.05 4.51 3.73
CA LEU A 43 -0.06 3.77 3.13
C LEU A 43 -1.31 4.63 2.99
N ARG A 44 -1.69 5.32 4.08
CA ARG A 44 -2.84 6.20 4.10
C ARG A 44 -2.70 7.33 3.08
N MET A 45 -1.57 8.04 3.08
CA MET A 45 -1.33 9.17 2.18
C MET A 45 -1.32 8.75 0.69
N LEU A 46 -0.70 7.60 0.38
CA LEU A 46 -0.70 7.07 -0.99
C LEU A 46 -2.12 6.74 -1.45
N ALA A 47 -2.89 5.99 -0.64
CA ALA A 47 -4.25 5.59 -1.01
C ALA A 47 -5.20 6.79 -1.11
N GLU A 48 -5.10 7.77 -0.20
CA GLU A 48 -5.95 8.96 -0.18
C GLU A 48 -5.78 9.81 -1.45
N GLU A 49 -4.54 9.99 -1.93
CA GLU A 49 -4.28 10.72 -3.18
C GLU A 49 -4.96 10.03 -4.38
N MET A 50 -4.79 8.70 -4.51
CA MET A 50 -5.36 7.95 -5.63
C MET A 50 -6.89 8.04 -5.63
N VAL A 51 -7.51 7.90 -4.46
CA VAL A 51 -8.96 8.03 -4.30
C VAL A 51 -9.41 9.45 -4.63
N GLN A 52 -8.72 10.47 -4.13
CA GLN A 52 -9.07 11.86 -4.37
C GLN A 52 -9.01 12.19 -5.86
N SER A 53 -7.90 11.87 -6.52
CA SER A 53 -7.72 12.12 -7.96
C SER A 53 -8.73 11.34 -8.80
N LEU A 54 -8.92 10.03 -8.53
CA LEU A 54 -9.87 9.21 -9.27
C LEU A 54 -11.32 9.63 -9.04
N SER A 55 -11.66 10.10 -7.83
CA SER A 55 -12.99 10.67 -7.55
C SER A 55 -13.24 11.97 -8.32
N GLY A 56 -12.20 12.74 -8.65
CA GLY A 56 -12.34 13.92 -9.51
C GLY A 56 -12.44 13.59 -11.00
N ALA A 57 -12.04 12.38 -11.41
CA ALA A 57 -11.94 12.00 -12.81
C ALA A 57 -13.32 11.72 -13.45
N SER A 58 -13.41 12.04 -14.74
CA SER A 58 -14.51 11.59 -15.61
C SER A 58 -14.13 10.24 -16.19
N VAL A 59 -14.68 9.17 -15.61
CA VAL A 59 -14.45 7.79 -16.06
C VAL A 59 -15.69 7.32 -16.81
N PRO A 60 -15.58 6.93 -18.10
CA PRO A 60 -16.73 6.44 -18.85
C PRO A 60 -17.21 5.11 -18.29
N ALA A 61 -18.51 4.96 -18.11
CA ALA A 61 -19.13 3.66 -17.88
C ALA A 61 -19.28 2.91 -19.21
N GLY A 62 -19.31 1.58 -19.15
CA GLY A 62 -19.69 0.75 -20.30
C GLY A 62 -21.19 0.80 -20.55
N GLU A 63 -21.86 -0.34 -20.34
CA GLU A 63 -23.31 -0.47 -20.57
C GLU A 63 -24.17 -0.08 -19.35
N GLY A 64 -23.55 0.07 -18.18
CA GLY A 64 -24.22 0.41 -16.92
C GLY A 64 -24.23 1.90 -16.58
N GLU A 65 -24.83 2.22 -15.42
CA GLU A 65 -24.86 3.60 -14.89
C GLU A 65 -23.51 4.03 -14.28
N ARG A 66 -22.69 3.07 -13.83
CA ARG A 66 -21.42 3.31 -13.16
C ARG A 66 -20.31 2.50 -13.84
N PRO A 67 -19.08 3.03 -13.91
CA PRO A 67 -17.95 2.27 -14.41
C PRO A 67 -17.63 1.09 -13.49
N VAL A 68 -17.44 -0.09 -14.08
CA VAL A 68 -17.02 -1.30 -13.36
C VAL A 68 -15.50 -1.41 -13.38
N LEU A 69 -14.89 -1.34 -12.19
CA LEU A 69 -13.44 -1.38 -12.01
C LEU A 69 -12.97 -2.74 -11.51
N ALA A 70 -11.92 -3.28 -12.12
CA ALA A 70 -11.22 -4.46 -11.62
C ALA A 70 -9.81 -4.08 -11.17
N PHE A 71 -9.50 -4.34 -9.89
CA PHE A 71 -8.17 -4.09 -9.32
C PHE A 71 -7.24 -5.23 -9.68
N LEU A 72 -6.29 -4.95 -10.57
CA LEU A 72 -5.15 -5.83 -10.77
C LEU A 72 -4.12 -5.59 -9.67
N ARG A 73 -3.12 -6.47 -9.60
CA ARG A 73 -2.12 -6.43 -8.55
C ARG A 73 -1.23 -5.18 -8.68
N ILE A 74 -1.01 -4.48 -7.57
CA ILE A 74 -0.02 -3.41 -7.49
C ILE A 74 1.37 -4.05 -7.39
N GLY A 75 2.27 -3.72 -8.31
CA GLY A 75 3.66 -4.19 -8.31
C GLY A 75 4.45 -3.59 -7.14
N ASN A 76 5.25 -4.41 -6.45
CA ASN A 76 6.21 -3.92 -5.46
C ASN A 76 7.63 -3.98 -6.05
N ARG A 77 8.18 -2.81 -6.35
CA ARG A 77 9.55 -2.59 -6.85
C ARG A 77 10.41 -1.84 -5.83
N THR A 78 10.04 -1.92 -4.55
CA THR A 78 10.83 -1.38 -3.45
C THR A 78 11.83 -2.42 -2.94
N SER A 79 12.77 -1.99 -2.10
CA SER A 79 13.64 -2.92 -1.38
C SER A 79 12.94 -3.64 -0.21
N GLN A 80 11.74 -3.17 0.17
CA GLN A 80 11.00 -3.60 1.35
C GLN A 80 9.83 -4.51 0.99
N HIS A 81 9.45 -5.40 1.90
CA HIS A 81 8.22 -6.18 1.81
C HIS A 81 7.01 -5.31 2.20
N ILE A 82 6.64 -4.40 1.30
CA ILE A 82 5.47 -3.54 1.47
C ILE A 82 4.20 -4.31 1.09
N ASP A 83 3.19 -4.18 1.94
CA ASP A 83 1.83 -4.67 1.68
C ASP A 83 1.12 -3.77 0.67
N THR A 84 1.35 -4.04 -0.61
CA THR A 84 0.66 -3.36 -1.70
C THR A 84 -0.80 -3.78 -1.83
N GLU A 85 -1.19 -4.91 -1.24
CA GLU A 85 -2.60 -5.36 -1.22
C GLU A 85 -3.41 -4.51 -0.24
N GLY A 86 -2.83 -4.15 0.90
CA GLY A 86 -3.42 -3.19 1.84
C GLY A 86 -3.68 -1.82 1.22
N ILE A 87 -2.81 -1.34 0.31
CA ILE A 87 -3.05 -0.12 -0.47
C ILE A 87 -4.28 -0.31 -1.37
N ALA A 88 -4.32 -1.40 -2.15
CA ALA A 88 -5.42 -1.69 -3.07
C ALA A 88 -6.76 -1.80 -2.33
N ASP A 89 -6.80 -2.50 -1.20
CA ASP A 89 -8.01 -2.67 -0.39
C ASP A 89 -8.51 -1.34 0.19
N LYS A 90 -7.60 -0.47 0.64
CA LYS A 90 -7.97 0.85 1.17
C LYS A 90 -8.58 1.74 0.08
N ILE A 91 -8.04 1.70 -1.13
CA ILE A 91 -8.60 2.41 -2.29
C ILE A 91 -9.96 1.81 -2.66
N MET A 92 -10.06 0.49 -2.79
CA MET A 92 -11.30 -0.22 -3.10
C MET A 92 -12.43 0.14 -2.14
N VAL A 93 -12.20 0.05 -0.83
CA VAL A 93 -13.19 0.39 0.20
C VAL A 93 -13.65 1.84 0.05
N ALA A 94 -12.73 2.76 -0.22
CA ALA A 94 -13.07 4.16 -0.41
C ALA A 94 -13.90 4.40 -1.69
N LEU A 95 -13.56 3.77 -2.81
CA LEU A 95 -14.32 3.90 -4.06
C LEU A 95 -15.74 3.33 -3.94
N VAL A 96 -15.89 2.16 -3.32
CA VAL A 96 -17.20 1.56 -3.05
C VAL A 96 -18.03 2.47 -2.14
N ARG A 97 -17.43 3.04 -1.08
CA ARG A 97 -18.09 3.98 -0.18
C ARG A 97 -18.54 5.28 -0.87
N ILE A 98 -17.77 5.77 -1.84
CA ILE A 98 -18.15 6.94 -2.66
C ILE A 98 -19.38 6.63 -3.53
N GLY A 99 -19.58 5.37 -3.92
CA GLY A 99 -20.75 4.93 -4.68
C GLY A 99 -20.79 5.42 -6.13
N ARG A 100 -19.63 5.81 -6.69
CA ARG A 100 -19.49 6.25 -8.10
C ARG A 100 -18.98 5.17 -9.04
N PHE A 101 -18.45 4.09 -8.48
CA PHE A 101 -17.85 2.98 -9.19
C PHE A 101 -18.40 1.68 -8.62
N ASP A 102 -18.62 0.71 -9.50
CA ASP A 102 -18.79 -0.67 -9.08
C ASP A 102 -17.42 -1.34 -9.14
N VAL A 103 -17.09 -2.16 -8.14
CA VAL A 103 -15.77 -2.80 -8.06
C VAL A 103 -15.96 -4.31 -8.07
N VAL A 104 -15.25 -4.98 -8.98
CA VAL A 104 -15.23 -6.44 -9.06
C VAL A 104 -14.55 -6.99 -7.80
N ASP A 105 -15.19 -7.99 -7.18
CA ASP A 105 -14.60 -8.69 -6.04
C ASP A 105 -13.28 -9.36 -6.45
N ARG A 106 -12.24 -9.14 -5.65
CA ARG A 106 -10.89 -9.60 -5.95
C ARG A 106 -10.76 -11.13 -5.98
N LYS A 107 -11.49 -11.86 -5.13
CA LYS A 107 -11.46 -13.33 -5.13
C LYS A 107 -12.11 -13.87 -6.39
N VAL A 108 -13.18 -13.23 -6.86
CA VAL A 108 -13.82 -13.55 -8.13
C VAL A 108 -12.85 -13.30 -9.27
N LEU A 109 -12.22 -12.12 -9.31
CA LEU A 109 -11.19 -11.79 -10.31
C LEU A 109 -10.07 -12.83 -10.35
N GLU A 110 -9.50 -13.18 -9.20
CA GLU A 110 -8.43 -14.18 -9.12
C GLU A 110 -8.90 -15.57 -9.54
N GLN A 111 -10.12 -15.96 -9.20
CA GLN A 111 -10.69 -17.23 -9.63
C GLN A 111 -10.83 -17.27 -11.15
N GLN A 112 -11.43 -16.24 -11.74
CA GLN A 112 -11.63 -16.16 -13.18
C GLN A 112 -10.30 -16.08 -13.95
N ALA A 113 -9.31 -15.37 -13.40
CA ALA A 113 -7.96 -15.37 -13.95
C ALA A 113 -7.32 -16.77 -13.95
N ARG A 114 -7.48 -17.53 -12.86
CA ARG A 114 -6.99 -18.92 -12.79
C ARG A 114 -7.70 -19.83 -13.81
N GLU A 115 -9.01 -19.70 -13.96
CA GLU A 115 -9.80 -20.45 -14.95
C GLU A 115 -9.34 -20.17 -16.39
N LEU A 116 -8.89 -18.94 -16.66
CA LEU A 116 -8.31 -18.52 -17.94
C LEU A 116 -6.81 -18.82 -18.08
N ALA A 117 -6.22 -19.56 -17.13
CA ALA A 117 -4.78 -19.85 -17.05
C ALA A 117 -3.88 -18.59 -17.06
N LEU A 118 -4.39 -17.46 -16.56
CA LEU A 118 -3.62 -16.23 -16.36
C LEU A 118 -2.90 -16.31 -15.02
N VAL A 119 -1.62 -16.73 -15.08
CA VAL A 119 -0.82 -17.04 -13.89
C VAL A 119 -0.30 -15.77 -13.19
N ASP A 120 -0.04 -14.70 -13.94
CA ASP A 120 0.56 -13.47 -13.42
C ASP A 120 -0.33 -12.25 -13.72
N LEU A 121 -1.05 -11.77 -12.69
CA LEU A 121 -1.87 -10.57 -12.77
C LEU A 121 -1.05 -9.27 -12.89
N GLN A 122 0.26 -9.31 -12.65
CA GLN A 122 1.16 -8.17 -12.89
C GLN A 122 1.63 -8.11 -14.35
N ARG A 123 1.56 -9.22 -15.09
CA ARG A 123 2.07 -9.35 -16.46
C ARG A 123 1.11 -10.13 -17.35
N ILE A 124 -0.15 -9.70 -17.37
CA ILE A 124 -1.14 -10.20 -18.32
C ILE A 124 -0.86 -9.58 -19.70
N ASP A 125 -0.92 -10.39 -20.75
CA ASP A 125 -0.90 -9.90 -22.12
C ASP A 125 -2.21 -9.18 -22.49
N VAL A 126 -2.21 -8.45 -23.60
CA VAL A 126 -3.40 -7.69 -24.03
C VAL A 126 -4.59 -8.62 -24.25
N GLU A 127 -4.37 -9.77 -24.89
CA GLU A 127 -5.44 -10.74 -25.17
C GLU A 127 -6.02 -11.33 -23.88
N GLY A 128 -5.17 -11.73 -22.93
CA GLY A 128 -5.60 -12.23 -21.63
C GLY A 128 -6.35 -11.19 -20.82
N ALA A 129 -5.92 -9.93 -20.85
CA ALA A 129 -6.59 -8.84 -20.16
C ALA A 129 -7.98 -8.59 -20.73
N VAL A 130 -8.13 -8.55 -22.06
CA VAL A 130 -9.43 -8.41 -22.73
C VAL A 130 -10.36 -9.56 -22.36
N ARG A 131 -9.88 -10.82 -22.42
CA ARG A 131 -10.68 -12.00 -22.05
C ARG A 131 -11.12 -11.93 -20.59
N LEU A 132 -10.19 -11.64 -19.67
CA LEU A 132 -10.49 -11.54 -18.24
C LEU A 132 -11.52 -10.46 -17.97
N GLY A 133 -11.34 -9.27 -18.55
CA GLY A 133 -12.25 -8.15 -18.39
C GLY A 133 -13.65 -8.44 -18.93
N GLY A 134 -13.75 -9.15 -20.07
CA GLY A 134 -15.04 -9.59 -20.61
C GLY A 134 -15.76 -10.59 -19.71
N VAL A 135 -15.05 -11.53 -19.09
CA VAL A 135 -15.65 -12.55 -18.21
C VAL A 135 -16.16 -11.94 -16.91
N ILE A 136 -15.43 -10.99 -16.33
CA ILE A 136 -15.81 -10.32 -15.07
C ILE A 136 -16.70 -9.09 -15.27
N GLY A 137 -16.98 -8.70 -16.52
CA GLY A 137 -17.75 -7.50 -16.86
C GLY A 137 -17.07 -6.19 -16.45
N ALA A 138 -15.75 -6.14 -16.40
CA ALA A 138 -15.03 -4.92 -16.07
C ALA A 138 -14.95 -3.98 -17.28
N ASP A 139 -15.19 -2.70 -17.04
CA ASP A 139 -14.95 -1.64 -18.02
C ASP A 139 -13.47 -1.26 -18.05
N HIS A 140 -12.86 -1.21 -16.86
CA HIS A 140 -11.50 -0.72 -16.67
C HIS A 140 -10.70 -1.56 -15.69
N PHE A 141 -9.42 -1.76 -15.99
CA PHE A 141 -8.45 -2.27 -15.03
C PHE A 141 -7.76 -1.14 -14.30
N LEU A 142 -7.74 -1.22 -12.98
CA LEU A 142 -6.90 -0.36 -12.16
C LEU A 142 -5.59 -1.12 -11.85
N VAL A 143 -4.49 -0.59 -12.37
CA VAL A 143 -3.13 -1.15 -12.24
C VAL A 143 -2.22 -0.15 -11.55
N GLY A 144 -1.15 -0.63 -10.90
CA GLY A 144 -0.17 0.27 -10.31
C GLY A 144 1.16 -0.39 -9.97
N ASP A 145 2.13 0.46 -9.66
CA ASP A 145 3.47 0.06 -9.24
C ASP A 145 3.96 0.99 -8.14
N LEU A 146 4.48 0.43 -7.05
CA LEU A 146 5.17 1.12 -5.98
C LEU A 146 6.67 0.87 -6.09
N TYR A 147 7.48 1.91 -6.20
CA TYR A 147 8.95 1.78 -6.20
C TYR A 147 9.61 2.68 -5.16
N SER A 148 10.84 2.34 -4.78
CA SER A 148 11.64 3.15 -3.86
C SER A 148 13.03 3.49 -4.41
N ILE A 149 13.55 4.64 -3.99
CA ILE A 149 14.94 5.05 -4.20
C ILE A 149 15.55 5.38 -2.85
N GLU A 150 16.66 4.73 -2.52
CA GLU A 150 17.28 4.82 -1.20
C GLU A 150 18.70 5.36 -1.28
N LYS A 151 19.05 6.27 -0.36
CA LYS A 151 20.40 6.82 -0.21
C LYS A 151 20.76 6.82 1.27
N ALA A 152 21.94 6.30 1.58
CA ALA A 152 22.50 6.36 2.92
C ALA A 152 23.88 7.04 2.88
N LYS A 153 24.16 7.89 3.87
CA LYS A 153 25.48 8.49 4.09
C LYS A 153 25.71 8.70 5.59
N ALA A 154 26.75 8.05 6.13
CA ALA A 154 27.10 8.10 7.54
C ALA A 154 25.88 7.80 8.44
N SER A 155 25.47 8.75 9.27
CA SER A 155 24.32 8.63 10.18
C SER A 155 22.98 9.04 9.56
N ARG A 156 22.91 9.28 8.25
CA ARG A 156 21.66 9.71 7.59
C ARG A 156 21.24 8.71 6.53
N GLU A 157 19.94 8.48 6.46
CA GLU A 157 19.29 7.78 5.37
C GLU A 157 18.18 8.63 4.77
N LEU A 158 17.89 8.37 3.50
CA LEU A 158 16.84 8.99 2.73
C LEU A 158 16.16 7.89 1.93
N LYS A 159 14.85 7.77 2.11
CA LYS A 159 14.02 6.83 1.35
C LYS A 159 12.94 7.64 0.62
N TYR A 160 12.90 7.44 -0.68
CA TYR A 160 11.89 7.99 -1.57
C TYR A 160 10.98 6.86 -2.00
N TYR A 161 9.67 7.06 -1.96
CA TYR A 161 8.66 6.14 -2.46
C TYR A 161 7.79 6.88 -3.49
N ASN A 162 7.41 6.17 -4.55
CA ASN A 162 6.45 6.65 -5.52
C ASN A 162 5.48 5.52 -5.88
N LEU A 163 4.20 5.78 -5.67
CA LEU A 163 3.11 4.96 -6.19
C LEU A 163 2.61 5.60 -7.47
N THR A 164 2.63 4.86 -8.56
CA THR A 164 1.95 5.24 -9.80
C THR A 164 0.76 4.32 -10.00
N MET A 165 -0.42 4.88 -10.29
CA MET A 165 -1.60 4.10 -10.66
C MET A 165 -2.19 4.58 -11.98
N ARG A 166 -2.83 3.66 -12.71
CA ARG A 166 -3.43 3.91 -14.02
C ARG A 166 -4.72 3.15 -14.16
N LEU A 167 -5.68 3.78 -14.83
CA LEU A 167 -6.92 3.17 -15.25
C LEU A 167 -6.83 2.86 -16.74
N VAL A 168 -6.95 1.58 -17.09
CA VAL A 168 -6.80 1.05 -18.45
C VAL A 168 -8.14 0.53 -18.94
N ASP A 169 -8.61 1.08 -20.04
CA ASP A 169 -9.83 0.63 -20.71
C ASP A 169 -9.66 -0.80 -21.23
N VAL A 170 -10.54 -1.71 -20.82
CA VAL A 170 -10.43 -3.15 -21.12
C VAL A 170 -10.46 -3.41 -22.63
N LYS A 171 -11.28 -2.66 -23.38
CA LYS A 171 -11.53 -2.92 -24.81
C LYS A 171 -10.42 -2.36 -25.70
N THR A 172 -9.92 -1.18 -25.35
CA THR A 172 -8.99 -0.40 -26.19
C THR A 172 -7.56 -0.43 -25.67
N SER A 173 -7.33 -0.95 -24.45
CA SER A 173 -6.03 -0.92 -23.75
C SER A 173 -5.46 0.49 -23.59
N ARG A 174 -6.29 1.53 -23.65
CA ARG A 174 -5.87 2.92 -23.47
C ARG A 174 -5.85 3.27 -21.99
N ILE A 175 -4.84 4.02 -21.57
CA ILE A 175 -4.82 4.65 -20.26
C ILE A 175 -5.74 5.87 -20.32
N ILE A 176 -6.80 5.85 -19.53
CA ILE A 176 -7.81 6.92 -19.48
C ILE A 176 -7.68 7.81 -18.24
N TRP A 177 -6.97 7.33 -17.22
CA TRP A 177 -6.60 8.07 -16.03
C TRP A 177 -5.25 7.56 -15.52
N ALA A 178 -4.46 8.46 -14.96
CA ALA A 178 -3.20 8.13 -14.30
C ALA A 178 -2.95 9.15 -13.19
N GLU A 179 -2.35 8.70 -12.10
CA GLU A 179 -1.93 9.54 -10.99
C GLU A 179 -0.66 8.97 -10.36
N GLU A 180 0.12 9.85 -9.73
CA GLU A 180 1.23 9.44 -8.89
C GLU A 180 1.24 10.15 -7.54
N LYS A 181 1.78 9.48 -6.52
CA LYS A 181 2.06 10.09 -5.22
C LYS A 181 3.47 9.79 -4.78
N GLU A 182 4.21 10.85 -4.53
CA GLU A 182 5.56 10.82 -4.01
C GLU A 182 5.58 11.01 -2.49
N ILE A 183 6.43 10.23 -1.81
CA ILE A 183 6.75 10.37 -0.41
C ILE A 183 8.27 10.36 -0.27
N LYS A 184 8.82 11.28 0.52
CA LYS A 184 10.26 11.36 0.76
C LYS A 184 10.52 11.51 2.25
N LYS A 185 11.23 10.55 2.82
CA LYS A 185 11.53 10.45 4.25
C LYS A 185 13.03 10.51 4.48
N SER A 186 13.43 11.20 5.55
CA SER A 186 14.81 11.21 6.04
C SER A 186 14.84 10.59 7.43
N GLY A 187 15.78 9.68 7.65
CA GLY A 187 15.99 9.00 8.92
C GLY A 187 17.42 9.22 9.42
N THR A 188 17.62 8.98 10.72
CA THR A 188 18.95 8.88 11.31
C THR A 188 19.27 7.41 11.51
N ARG A 189 20.42 6.93 11.03
CA ARG A 189 20.92 5.59 11.36
C ARG A 189 21.72 5.65 12.64
N SER A 190 21.31 4.87 13.65
CA SER A 190 22.16 4.62 14.81
C SER A 190 23.27 3.64 14.43
N TRP A 191 24.38 3.68 15.17
CA TRP A 191 25.51 2.75 14.98
C TRP A 191 25.23 1.38 15.63
N PHE A 192 24.14 1.29 16.39
CA PHE A 192 23.74 0.12 17.18
C PHE A 192 22.57 -0.67 16.56
N ASP A 193 22.13 -0.30 15.35
CA ASP A 193 21.08 -1.00 14.59
C ASP A 193 21.65 -2.00 13.58
#